data_AF-A0A9W7CRU1-F1
#
_entry.id   AF-A0A9W7CRU1-F1
#
_cell.length_a   1.000
_cell.length_b   1.000
_cell.length_c   1.000
_cell.angle_alpha   90.00
_cell.angle_beta   90.00
_cell.angle_gamma   90.00
#
_symmetry.space_group_name_H-M   'P 1'
#
loop_
_entity.id
_entity.type
_entity.pdbx_description
1 polymer ?
#
loop_
_entity_poly.entity_id
_entity_poly.type
_entity_poly.pdbx_seq_one_letter_code
_entity_poly.pdbx_strand_id
1 'polypeptide(L)'
;MDIGPMVGANLQTSDPRAPYPGNYWFSYPNSCAQELRADKTDECRSKYPGGLCAMGVKPDGDNCTFSYKILGYLNIDDLVGITELGYSNYTEFCEDGGVEFKATNTGSGFEVDESLDFWKNPGDEDTNSNRTSIMVELYNELASNGTSANMEPLPSIEKLTSANPKCYENSDACATAAHGCNRTLYSQICAVCSSDADGCEAAPSTFSFPKLTLPSNSSKSSDSTTTGSSDSPMSATMTSAVVALVTLVAGSLL
;
A
#
# COMPACT_ATOMS: atom_id res chain seq x y z
N MET A 1 4.44 0.87 -10.10
CA MET A 1 4.69 2.17 -9.46
C MET A 1 5.83 1.96 -8.49
N ASP A 2 6.86 2.79 -8.56
CA ASP A 2 8.01 2.73 -7.66
C ASP A 2 7.90 3.90 -6.69
N ILE A 3 7.71 3.62 -5.39
CA ILE A 3 7.50 4.64 -4.34
C ILE A 3 8.80 4.84 -3.53
N GLY A 4 9.88 4.14 -3.90
CA GLY A 4 11.19 4.24 -3.28
C GLY A 4 11.84 2.88 -3.09
N PRO A 5 13.17 2.84 -2.88
CA PRO A 5 13.95 1.61 -2.87
C PRO A 5 13.56 0.62 -1.75
N MET A 6 12.88 1.12 -0.71
CA MET A 6 12.44 0.35 0.45
C MET A 6 10.94 0.55 0.74
N VAL A 7 10.14 0.91 -0.26
CA VAL A 7 8.67 0.95 -0.14
C VAL A 7 8.05 0.27 -1.36
N GLY A 8 7.54 -0.94 -1.16
CA GLY A 8 6.74 -1.62 -2.16
C GLY A 8 5.30 -1.10 -2.12
N ALA A 9 4.67 -0.92 -3.29
CA ALA A 9 3.26 -0.58 -3.35
C ALA A 9 2.57 -1.29 -4.50
N ASN A 10 1.36 -1.78 -4.26
CA ASN A 10 0.55 -2.44 -5.26
C ASN A 10 -0.92 -2.06 -5.12
N LEU A 11 -1.58 -1.77 -6.24
CA LEU A 11 -3.01 -1.52 -6.28
C LEU A 11 -3.75 -2.86 -6.10
N GLN A 12 -4.60 -2.92 -5.08
CA GLN A 12 -5.38 -4.10 -4.68
C GLN A 12 -6.88 -3.81 -4.76
N THR A 13 -7.27 -2.95 -5.70
CA THR A 13 -8.64 -2.45 -5.83
C THR A 13 -9.67 -3.56 -6.04
N SER A 14 -9.30 -4.62 -6.76
CA SER A 14 -10.19 -5.69 -7.20
C SER A 14 -9.75 -7.06 -6.67
N ASP A 15 -9.14 -7.12 -5.48
CA ASP A 15 -8.88 -8.40 -4.82
C ASP A 15 -10.22 -9.12 -4.62
N PRO A 16 -10.42 -10.31 -5.20
CA PRO A 16 -11.73 -10.96 -5.21
C PRO A 16 -12.20 -11.40 -3.81
N ARG A 17 -11.30 -11.45 -2.82
CA ARG A 17 -11.66 -11.77 -1.43
C ARG A 17 -12.30 -10.59 -0.71
N ALA A 18 -11.91 -9.37 -1.07
CA ALA A 18 -12.37 -8.14 -0.46
C ALA A 18 -12.04 -6.95 -1.37
N PRO A 19 -12.88 -6.63 -2.36
CA PRO A 19 -12.60 -5.55 -3.30
C PRO A 19 -12.88 -4.20 -2.64
N TYR A 20 -11.80 -3.48 -2.29
CA TYR A 20 -11.86 -2.13 -1.75
C TYR A 20 -11.38 -1.16 -2.84
N PRO A 21 -12.28 -0.35 -3.44
CA PRO A 21 -11.91 0.59 -4.50
C PRO A 21 -10.75 1.50 -4.11
N GLY A 22 -9.73 1.58 -4.96
CA GLY A 22 -8.56 2.42 -4.74
C GLY A 22 -7.64 1.97 -3.59
N ASN A 23 -7.78 0.74 -3.09
CA ASN A 23 -6.93 0.18 -2.05
C ASN A 23 -5.50 -0.06 -2.55
N TYR A 24 -4.51 0.36 -1.77
CA TYR A 24 -3.10 0.08 -2.02
C TYR A 24 -2.49 -0.67 -0.86
N TRP A 25 -1.79 -1.75 -1.17
CA TRP A 25 -0.97 -2.44 -0.19
C TRP A 25 0.44 -1.90 -0.26
N PHE A 26 0.90 -1.39 0.88
CA PHE A 26 2.25 -0.90 1.04
C PHE A 26 3.07 -1.88 1.86
N SER A 27 4.30 -2.10 1.45
CA SER A 27 5.31 -2.84 2.20
C SER A 27 6.37 -1.86 2.66
N TYR A 28 6.51 -1.71 3.97
CA TYR A 28 7.50 -0.86 4.62
C TYR A 28 8.55 -1.71 5.35
N PRO A 29 9.49 -2.34 4.62
CA PRO A 29 10.53 -3.17 5.23
C PRO A 29 11.36 -2.36 6.23
N ASN A 30 11.26 -2.77 7.49
CA ASN A 30 12.16 -2.33 8.56
C ASN A 30 13.43 -3.19 8.55
N SER A 31 14.37 -2.87 9.44
CA SER A 31 15.63 -3.60 9.60
C SER A 31 15.47 -5.13 9.62
N CYS A 32 16.42 -5.80 8.96
CA CYS A 32 16.52 -7.25 8.91
C CYS A 32 15.20 -7.91 8.46
N ALA A 33 14.61 -7.44 7.35
CA ALA A 33 13.28 -7.87 6.87
C ALA A 33 13.21 -9.34 6.43
N GLN A 34 14.37 -9.97 6.20
CA GLN A 34 14.50 -11.36 5.79
C GLN A 34 14.43 -12.36 6.96
N GLU A 35 14.54 -11.90 8.21
CA GLU A 35 14.51 -12.77 9.40
C GLU A 35 13.17 -12.66 10.14
N LEU A 36 12.78 -13.74 10.84
CA LEU A 36 11.65 -13.71 11.76
C LEU A 36 11.92 -12.76 12.91
N ARG A 37 10.86 -12.22 13.52
CA ARG A 37 10.97 -11.21 14.60
C ARG A 37 11.91 -11.65 15.73
N ALA A 38 11.84 -12.92 16.12
CA ALA A 38 12.65 -13.49 17.20
C ALA A 38 14.15 -13.59 16.84
N ASP A 39 14.48 -13.68 15.55
CA ASP A 39 15.83 -13.92 15.03
C ASP A 39 16.55 -12.63 14.60
N LYS A 40 15.89 -11.47 14.72
CA LYS A 40 16.45 -10.16 14.35
C LYS A 40 17.50 -9.68 15.37
N THR A 41 18.75 -10.12 15.20
CA THR A 41 19.90 -9.69 16.00
C THR A 41 20.33 -8.25 15.68
N ASP A 42 21.06 -7.62 16.60
CA ASP A 42 21.64 -6.29 16.39
C ASP A 42 22.61 -6.28 15.19
N GLU A 43 23.40 -7.35 15.02
CA GLU A 43 24.29 -7.52 13.87
C GLU A 43 23.52 -7.51 12.54
N CYS A 44 22.40 -8.23 12.46
CA CYS A 44 21.55 -8.23 11.27
C CYS A 44 20.95 -6.85 11.00
N ARG A 45 20.49 -6.16 12.05
CA ARG A 45 19.91 -4.81 11.92
C ARG A 45 20.94 -3.77 11.49
N SER A 46 22.18 -3.88 11.98
CA SER A 46 23.28 -3.03 11.52
C SER A 46 23.65 -3.31 10.06
N LYS A 47 23.63 -4.58 9.63
CA LYS A 47 23.92 -4.97 8.25
C LYS A 47 22.80 -4.61 7.28
N TYR A 48 21.55 -4.70 7.72
CA TYR A 48 20.34 -4.43 6.95
C TYR A 48 19.43 -3.47 7.74
N PRO A 49 19.70 -2.16 7.72
CA PRO A 49 18.96 -1.18 8.53
C PRO A 49 17.51 -0.96 8.08
N GLY A 50 17.17 -1.34 6.84
CA GLY A 50 15.84 -1.11 6.25
C GLY A 50 15.63 0.36 5.86
N GLY A 51 14.38 0.76 5.64
CA GLY A 51 14.04 2.11 5.18
C GLY A 51 13.57 3.09 6.27
N LEU A 52 13.35 2.63 7.50
CA LEU A 52 12.73 3.42 8.56
C LEU A 52 13.71 4.46 9.14
N CYS A 53 13.34 5.73 9.05
CA CYS A 53 14.02 6.83 9.74
C CYS A 53 13.81 6.76 11.26
N ALA A 54 14.78 7.27 12.02
CA ALA A 54 14.59 7.50 13.45
C ALA A 54 13.35 8.37 13.69
N MET A 55 12.64 8.12 14.80
CA MET A 55 11.39 8.84 15.10
C MET A 55 11.60 10.35 15.11
N GLY A 56 10.80 11.08 14.34
CA GLY A 56 10.90 12.54 14.18
C GLY A 56 11.91 13.01 13.14
N VAL A 57 12.70 12.12 12.54
CA VAL A 57 13.62 12.44 11.43
C VAL A 57 12.89 12.29 10.10
N LYS A 58 13.02 13.31 9.24
CA LYS A 58 12.45 13.28 7.89
C LYS A 58 13.29 12.38 6.98
N PRO A 59 12.66 11.61 6.06
CA PRO A 59 13.39 10.87 5.04
C PRO A 59 14.25 11.79 4.17
N ASP A 60 15.47 11.34 3.88
CA ASP A 60 16.39 11.99 2.96
C ASP A 60 16.59 11.18 1.67
N GLY A 61 16.13 9.92 1.65
CA GLY A 61 16.28 9.01 0.51
C GLY A 61 17.63 8.29 0.46
N ASP A 62 18.57 8.66 1.32
CA ASP A 62 19.94 8.14 1.35
C ASP A 62 20.19 7.29 2.61
N ASN A 63 19.99 7.87 3.80
CA ASN A 63 20.16 7.19 5.08
C ASN A 63 18.90 6.42 5.48
N CYS A 64 17.73 6.95 5.11
CA CYS A 64 16.44 6.32 5.33
C CYS A 64 15.41 6.86 4.33
N THR A 65 14.36 6.08 4.05
CA THR A 65 13.44 6.35 2.93
C THR A 65 12.00 6.58 3.37
N PHE A 66 11.63 6.21 4.60
CA PHE A 66 10.30 6.47 5.12
C PHE A 66 10.30 6.75 6.62
N SER A 67 9.31 7.54 7.05
CA SER A 67 9.00 7.80 8.45
C SER A 67 7.50 7.68 8.65
N TYR A 68 7.06 7.33 9.85
CA TYR A 68 5.64 7.34 10.18
C TYR A 68 5.38 8.11 11.46
N LYS A 69 4.14 8.55 11.62
CA LYS A 69 3.60 9.11 12.85
C LYS A 69 2.35 8.32 13.21
N ILE A 70 2.27 7.88 14.46
CA ILE A 70 1.05 7.28 14.98
C ILE A 70 0.09 8.42 15.29
N LEU A 71 -1.08 8.41 14.66
CA LEU A 71 -2.11 9.43 14.90
C LEU A 71 -3.08 9.00 16.00
N GLY A 72 -3.28 7.69 16.20
CA GLY A 72 -4.25 7.18 17.17
C GLY A 72 -4.48 5.69 16.97
N TYR A 73 -5.58 5.20 17.53
CA TYR A 73 -6.06 3.82 17.37
C TYR A 73 -7.59 3.82 17.28
N LEU A 74 -8.15 2.69 16.85
CA LEU A 74 -9.57 2.46 16.86
C LEU A 74 -9.80 1.03 17.37
N ASN A 75 -10.73 0.86 18.31
CA ASN A 75 -11.08 -0.47 18.79
C ASN A 75 -11.99 -1.14 17.75
N ILE A 76 -11.59 -2.33 17.28
CA ILE A 76 -12.33 -3.03 16.24
C ILE A 76 -13.74 -3.40 16.73
N ASP A 77 -13.92 -3.73 18.01
CA ASP A 77 -15.22 -4.10 18.58
C ASP A 77 -16.21 -2.94 18.51
N ASP A 78 -15.73 -1.69 18.66
CA ASP A 78 -16.54 -0.49 18.46
C ASP A 78 -16.85 -0.29 16.97
N LEU A 79 -15.87 -0.52 16.08
CA LEU A 79 -16.07 -0.36 14.63
C LEU A 79 -17.14 -1.28 14.08
N VAL A 80 -17.10 -2.55 14.47
CA VAL A 80 -17.97 -3.59 13.92
C VAL A 80 -19.33 -3.64 14.61
N GLY A 81 -19.53 -2.83 15.66
CA GLY A 81 -20.79 -2.68 16.39
C GLY A 81 -20.99 -3.66 17.55
N ILE A 82 -19.95 -4.42 17.96
CA ILE A 82 -20.07 -5.37 19.10
C ILE A 82 -20.42 -4.63 20.39
N THR A 83 -19.82 -3.46 20.63
CA THR A 83 -20.10 -2.68 21.84
C THR A 83 -21.47 -2.02 21.81
N GLU A 84 -21.98 -1.67 20.63
CA GLU A 84 -23.35 -1.17 20.44
C GLU A 84 -24.42 -2.24 20.74
N LEU A 85 -24.08 -3.51 20.53
CA LEU A 85 -24.92 -4.66 20.92
C LEU A 85 -24.93 -4.90 22.44
N GLY A 86 -24.15 -4.16 23.22
CA GLY A 86 -24.11 -4.22 24.68
C GLY A 86 -23.03 -5.13 25.26
N TYR A 87 -22.12 -5.65 24.43
CA TYR A 87 -21.00 -6.48 24.88
C TYR A 87 -19.76 -5.63 25.16
N SER A 88 -18.94 -6.03 26.14
CA SER A 88 -17.74 -5.28 26.50
C SER A 88 -16.60 -5.47 25.49
N ASN A 89 -16.59 -6.60 24.77
CA ASN A 89 -15.59 -6.97 23.78
C ASN A 89 -16.02 -8.19 22.96
N TYR A 90 -15.25 -8.51 21.92
CA TYR A 90 -15.43 -9.70 21.07
C TYR A 90 -15.52 -11.02 21.84
N THR A 91 -14.75 -11.19 22.93
CA THR A 91 -14.75 -12.45 23.68
C THR A 91 -16.10 -12.70 24.34
N GLU A 92 -16.66 -11.69 25.01
CA GLU A 92 -17.98 -11.78 25.64
C GLU A 92 -19.08 -12.05 24.61
N PHE A 93 -19.04 -11.35 23.47
CA PHE A 93 -19.96 -11.57 22.35
C PHE A 93 -19.92 -13.02 21.86
N CYS A 94 -18.74 -13.60 21.68
CA CYS A 94 -18.60 -14.99 21.25
C CYS A 94 -18.98 -16.01 22.31
N GLU A 95 -18.69 -15.75 23.59
CA GLU A 95 -19.07 -16.63 24.70
C GLU A 95 -20.60 -16.72 24.88
N ASP A 96 -21.33 -15.66 24.53
CA ASP A 96 -22.80 -15.63 24.47
C ASP A 96 -23.37 -16.24 23.18
N GLY A 97 -22.50 -16.81 22.33
CA GLY A 97 -22.89 -17.48 21.08
C GLY A 97 -22.97 -16.57 19.87
N GLY A 98 -22.52 -15.31 19.97
CA GLY A 98 -22.44 -14.37 18.87
C GLY A 98 -21.42 -14.77 17.80
N VAL A 99 -21.75 -14.51 16.53
CA VAL A 99 -20.90 -14.80 15.37
C VAL A 99 -20.59 -13.49 14.64
N GLU A 100 -19.32 -13.08 14.65
CA GLU A 100 -18.91 -11.85 13.98
C GLU A 100 -18.91 -12.01 12.46
N PHE A 101 -18.27 -13.08 11.99
CA PHE A 101 -18.17 -13.40 10.58
C PHE A 101 -17.91 -14.91 10.40
N LYS A 102 -18.85 -15.59 9.74
CA LYS A 102 -18.77 -16.98 9.37
C LYS A 102 -19.07 -17.09 7.89
N ALA A 103 -18.08 -17.56 7.13
CA ALA A 103 -18.18 -17.67 5.69
C ALA A 103 -17.31 -18.81 5.16
N THR A 104 -17.69 -19.32 3.99
CA THR A 104 -16.90 -20.29 3.22
C THR A 104 -16.12 -19.57 2.12
N ASN A 105 -14.80 -19.77 2.07
CA ASN A 105 -13.95 -19.22 1.02
C ASN A 105 -14.19 -19.96 -0.30
N THR A 106 -14.50 -19.25 -1.37
CA THR A 106 -14.80 -19.82 -2.70
C THR A 106 -13.61 -19.81 -3.66
N GLY A 107 -12.43 -19.38 -3.19
CA GLY A 107 -11.23 -19.12 -3.99
C GLY A 107 -11.22 -17.71 -4.62
N SER A 108 -12.40 -17.13 -4.86
CA SER A 108 -12.58 -15.80 -5.44
C SER A 108 -13.54 -14.93 -4.63
N GLY A 109 -13.58 -15.13 -3.30
CA GLY A 109 -14.53 -14.45 -2.43
C GLY A 109 -14.97 -15.31 -1.25
N PHE A 110 -16.11 -14.92 -0.69
CA PHE A 110 -16.72 -15.57 0.46
C PHE A 110 -18.22 -15.74 0.22
N GLU A 111 -18.73 -16.94 0.50
CA GLU A 111 -20.15 -17.19 0.74
C GLU A 111 -20.40 -17.03 2.24
N VAL A 112 -21.14 -15.99 2.62
CA VAL A 112 -21.38 -15.63 4.03
C VAL A 112 -22.57 -16.43 4.56
N ASP A 113 -22.35 -17.20 5.63
CA ASP A 113 -23.39 -17.93 6.33
C ASP A 113 -24.07 -17.04 7.39
N GLU A 114 -23.25 -16.34 8.17
CA GLU A 114 -23.69 -15.52 9.29
C GLU A 114 -22.64 -14.42 9.56
N SER A 115 -23.09 -13.19 9.81
CA SER A 115 -22.19 -12.10 10.15
C SER A 115 -22.92 -10.96 10.85
N LEU A 116 -22.15 -10.10 11.52
CA LEU A 116 -22.61 -8.75 11.87
C LEU A 116 -22.97 -7.97 10.60
N ASP A 117 -23.84 -6.97 10.77
CA ASP A 117 -24.26 -6.07 9.69
C ASP A 117 -23.07 -5.41 9.02
N PHE A 118 -22.05 -5.03 9.82
CA PHE A 118 -20.81 -4.44 9.33
C PHE A 118 -20.13 -5.31 8.25
N TRP A 119 -20.19 -6.64 8.34
CA TRP A 119 -19.49 -7.57 7.44
C TRP A 119 -20.33 -8.16 6.31
N LYS A 120 -21.62 -7.79 6.20
CA LYS A 120 -22.51 -8.28 5.12
C LYS A 120 -22.02 -7.87 3.73
N ASN A 121 -22.06 -8.77 2.74
CA ASN A 121 -21.59 -8.49 1.36
C ASN A 121 -20.10 -8.08 1.30
N PRO A 122 -19.15 -8.95 1.69
CA PRO A 122 -17.72 -8.62 1.65
C PRO A 122 -17.16 -8.47 0.24
N GLY A 123 -17.83 -9.04 -0.77
CA GLY A 123 -17.48 -8.94 -2.19
C GLY A 123 -18.04 -7.71 -2.91
N ASP A 124 -18.77 -6.84 -2.22
CA ASP A 124 -19.41 -5.67 -2.81
C ASP A 124 -18.58 -4.40 -2.57
N GLU A 125 -18.17 -3.74 -3.66
CA GLU A 125 -17.28 -2.58 -3.65
C GLU A 125 -17.90 -1.35 -2.96
N ASP A 126 -19.21 -1.13 -3.13
CA ASP A 126 -19.93 -0.02 -2.50
C ASP A 126 -20.02 -0.22 -0.99
N THR A 127 -20.30 -1.45 -0.55
CA THR A 127 -20.31 -1.80 0.86
C THR A 127 -18.92 -1.65 1.49
N ASN A 128 -17.85 -2.06 0.79
CA ASN A 128 -16.47 -1.89 1.23
C ASN A 128 -16.03 -0.42 1.29
N SER A 129 -16.47 0.39 0.33
CA SER A 129 -16.27 1.84 0.36
C SER A 129 -16.96 2.46 1.57
N ASN A 130 -18.21 2.05 1.85
CA ASN A 130 -18.95 2.52 3.01
C ASN A 130 -18.29 2.12 4.34
N ARG A 131 -17.75 0.89 4.46
CA ARG A 131 -16.96 0.47 5.64
C ARG A 131 -15.78 1.40 5.90
N THR A 132 -15.10 1.80 4.83
CA THR A 132 -13.97 2.74 4.93
C THR A 132 -14.44 4.11 5.43
N SER A 133 -15.57 4.61 4.91
CA SER A 133 -16.17 5.86 5.39
C SER A 133 -16.55 5.80 6.87
N ILE A 134 -17.23 4.74 7.32
CA ILE A 134 -17.59 4.52 8.72
C ILE A 134 -16.34 4.54 9.61
N MET A 135 -15.28 3.84 9.21
CA MET A 135 -14.02 3.82 9.97
C MET A 135 -13.39 5.22 10.05
N VAL A 136 -13.37 5.99 8.96
CA VAL A 136 -12.83 7.36 8.95
C VAL A 136 -13.67 8.29 9.84
N GLU A 137 -14.99 8.19 9.77
CA GLU A 137 -15.93 8.98 10.56
C GLU A 137 -15.76 8.69 12.06
N LEU A 138 -15.83 7.41 12.45
CA LEU A 138 -15.66 6.98 13.84
C LEU A 138 -14.31 7.40 14.40
N TYR A 139 -13.22 7.21 13.63
CA TYR A 139 -11.89 7.66 14.07
C TYR A 139 -11.84 9.16 14.34
N ASN A 140 -12.39 9.98 13.43
CA ASN A 140 -12.34 11.43 13.56
C ASN A 140 -13.25 11.96 14.67
N GLU A 141 -14.39 11.32 14.90
CA GLU A 141 -15.25 11.58 16.05
C GLU A 141 -14.48 11.30 17.36
N LEU A 142 -13.87 10.12 17.48
CA LEU A 142 -13.06 9.74 18.64
C LEU A 142 -11.88 10.68 18.86
N ALA A 143 -11.16 11.08 17.80
CA ALA A 143 -10.05 12.01 17.91
C ALA A 143 -10.48 13.43 18.31
N SER A 144 -11.75 13.79 18.08
CA SER A 144 -12.29 15.13 18.32
C SER A 144 -13.14 15.23 19.59
N ASN A 145 -13.43 14.12 20.27
CA ASN A 145 -14.35 14.06 21.41
C ASN A 145 -13.82 14.68 22.73
N GLY A 146 -12.55 15.10 22.75
CA GLY A 146 -11.92 15.74 23.91
C GLY A 146 -11.51 14.80 25.05
N THR A 147 -11.80 13.49 24.96
CA THR A 147 -11.36 12.47 25.93
C THR A 147 -10.18 11.64 25.42
N SER A 148 -9.99 11.56 24.11
CA SER A 148 -8.87 10.88 23.46
C SER A 148 -7.60 11.73 23.43
N ALA A 149 -6.97 11.94 24.60
CA ALA A 149 -5.87 12.90 24.79
C ALA A 149 -4.63 12.72 23.88
N ASN A 150 -4.46 11.55 23.26
CA ASN A 150 -3.30 11.22 22.40
C ASN A 150 -3.70 10.95 20.94
N MET A 151 -4.94 11.22 20.56
CA MET A 151 -5.41 11.03 19.18
C MET A 151 -5.39 12.35 18.42
N GLU A 152 -4.90 12.30 17.19
CA GLU A 152 -4.99 13.40 16.23
C GLU A 152 -5.96 13.03 15.13
N PRO A 153 -6.87 13.95 14.72
CA PRO A 153 -7.77 13.71 13.59
C PRO A 153 -7.00 13.38 12.30
N LEU A 154 -7.59 12.52 11.46
CA LEU A 154 -7.05 12.28 10.12
C LEU A 154 -7.11 13.61 9.34
N PRO A 155 -6.02 14.02 8.67
CA PRO A 155 -6.05 15.20 7.82
C PRO A 155 -7.07 15.02 6.69
N SER A 156 -7.79 16.08 6.30
CA SER A 156 -8.66 16.00 5.12
C SER A 156 -7.83 15.70 3.86
N ILE A 157 -8.46 15.06 2.86
CA ILE A 157 -7.80 14.77 1.57
C ILE A 157 -7.27 16.06 0.94
N GLU A 158 -8.03 17.17 1.00
CA GLU A 158 -7.57 18.48 0.51
C GLU A 158 -6.31 18.97 1.23
N LYS A 159 -6.26 18.85 2.56
CA LYS A 159 -5.10 19.24 3.36
C LYS A 159 -3.89 18.36 3.05
N LEU A 160 -4.09 17.06 2.87
CA LEU A 160 -3.03 16.15 2.43
C LEU A 160 -2.52 16.52 1.03
N THR A 161 -3.42 16.72 0.07
CA THR A 161 -3.06 17.07 -1.31
C THR A 161 -2.29 18.38 -1.36
N SER A 162 -2.70 19.38 -0.57
CA SER A 162 -2.03 20.68 -0.49
C SER A 162 -0.66 20.64 0.20
N ALA A 163 -0.47 19.70 1.15
CA ALA A 163 0.80 19.55 1.86
C ALA A 163 1.84 18.76 1.06
N ASN A 164 1.41 17.99 0.05
CA ASN A 164 2.30 17.22 -0.80
C ASN A 164 2.84 18.07 -1.96
N PRO A 165 4.07 17.80 -2.45
CA PRO A 165 4.58 18.41 -3.69
C PRO A 165 3.66 18.09 -4.87
N LYS A 166 3.70 18.94 -5.90
CA LYS A 166 2.88 18.73 -7.10
C LYS A 166 3.23 17.40 -7.76
N CYS A 167 2.26 16.76 -8.39
CA CYS A 167 2.49 15.42 -8.94
C CYS A 167 3.59 15.39 -10.02
N TYR A 168 3.69 16.43 -10.84
CA TYR A 168 4.77 16.56 -11.82
C TYR A 168 6.16 16.77 -11.20
N GLU A 169 6.26 17.18 -9.93
CA GLU A 169 7.55 17.31 -9.24
C GLU A 169 8.08 15.95 -8.76
N ASN A 170 7.19 14.98 -8.56
CA ASN A 170 7.51 13.68 -7.97
C ASN A 170 7.43 12.51 -8.97
N SER A 171 6.89 12.72 -10.17
CA SER A 171 6.68 11.67 -11.16
C SER A 171 6.91 12.19 -12.58
N ASP A 172 7.85 11.56 -13.29
CA ASP A 172 8.13 11.83 -14.71
C ASP A 172 6.90 11.58 -15.60
N ALA A 173 6.12 10.54 -15.28
CA ALA A 173 4.87 10.26 -15.99
C ALA A 173 3.85 11.40 -15.82
N CYS A 174 3.82 12.05 -14.65
CA CYS A 174 2.97 13.20 -14.41
C CYS A 174 3.53 14.49 -15.02
N ALA A 175 4.86 14.63 -15.07
CA ALA A 175 5.52 15.76 -15.70
C ALA A 175 5.30 15.81 -17.22
N THR A 176 5.05 14.66 -17.84
CA THR A 176 4.86 14.53 -19.29
C THR A 176 3.41 14.27 -19.69
N ALA A 177 2.49 14.09 -18.73
CA ALA A 177 1.08 13.87 -19.00
C ALA A 177 0.39 15.11 -19.58
N ALA A 178 -0.31 14.95 -20.69
CA ALA A 178 -1.02 16.03 -21.38
C ALA A 178 -2.05 16.75 -20.50
N HIS A 179 -2.77 16.00 -19.68
CA HIS A 179 -3.77 16.50 -18.73
C HIS A 179 -3.23 16.54 -17.29
N GLY A 180 -1.93 16.27 -17.10
CA GLY A 180 -1.33 16.22 -15.78
C GLY A 180 -1.79 15.04 -14.92
N CYS A 181 -1.71 15.23 -13.61
CA CYS A 181 -2.05 14.24 -12.60
C CYS A 181 -2.82 14.84 -11.44
N ASN A 182 -3.50 13.98 -10.67
CA ASN A 182 -4.20 14.36 -9.46
C ASN A 182 -3.95 13.37 -8.29
N ARG A 183 -4.45 13.74 -7.10
CA ARG A 183 -4.53 12.90 -5.90
C ARG A 183 -5.95 13.01 -5.34
N THR A 184 -6.60 11.87 -5.09
CA THR A 184 -8.01 11.85 -4.69
C THR A 184 -8.30 11.08 -3.41
N LEU A 185 -7.36 10.28 -2.91
CA LEU A 185 -7.54 9.38 -1.76
C LEU A 185 -6.47 9.61 -0.67
N TYR A 186 -6.69 9.05 0.53
CA TYR A 186 -5.75 9.13 1.65
C TYR A 186 -4.35 8.58 1.35
N SER A 187 -4.20 7.68 0.37
CA SER A 187 -2.90 7.17 -0.07
C SER A 187 -2.01 8.23 -0.73
N GLN A 188 -2.61 9.34 -1.21
CA GLN A 188 -1.91 10.47 -1.81
C GLN A 188 -0.99 10.09 -2.98
N ILE A 189 -1.32 8.99 -3.66
CA ILE A 189 -0.64 8.54 -4.86
C ILE A 189 -1.09 9.40 -6.06
N CYS A 190 -0.14 9.86 -6.85
CA CYS A 190 -0.42 10.57 -8.10
C CYS A 190 -0.97 9.62 -9.16
N ALA A 191 -2.12 9.97 -9.73
CA ALA A 191 -2.72 9.27 -10.87
C ALA A 191 -2.73 10.18 -12.10
N VAL A 192 -2.36 9.64 -13.25
CA VAL A 192 -2.41 10.34 -14.54
C VAL A 192 -3.86 10.57 -14.93
N CYS A 193 -4.19 11.80 -15.29
CA CYS A 193 -5.52 12.15 -15.72
C CYS A 193 -5.75 11.76 -17.19
N SER A 194 -6.92 11.20 -17.48
CA SER A 194 -7.34 10.84 -18.83
C SER A 194 -7.89 12.02 -19.65
N SER A 195 -8.23 13.12 -18.98
CA SER A 195 -8.83 14.32 -19.57
C SER A 195 -8.58 15.53 -18.68
N ASP A 196 -8.80 16.73 -19.21
CA ASP A 196 -8.83 17.97 -18.41
C ASP A 196 -10.02 17.90 -17.44
N ALA A 197 -9.72 17.79 -16.15
CA ALA A 197 -10.72 17.68 -15.09
C ALA A 197 -10.24 18.42 -13.83
N ASP A 198 -11.17 18.72 -12.93
CA ASP A 198 -10.85 19.40 -11.68
C ASP A 198 -9.81 18.60 -10.87
N GLY A 199 -8.77 19.31 -10.40
CA GLY A 199 -7.66 18.73 -9.65
C GLY A 199 -6.56 18.07 -10.51
N CYS A 200 -6.74 17.97 -11.82
CA CYS A 200 -5.71 17.50 -12.75
C CYS A 200 -4.76 18.64 -13.10
N GLU A 201 -3.53 18.56 -12.59
CA GLU A 201 -2.52 19.62 -12.75
C GLU A 201 -1.39 19.16 -13.66
N ALA A 202 -1.30 19.77 -14.85
CA ALA A 202 -0.21 19.56 -15.79
C ALA A 202 1.03 20.37 -15.41
N ALA A 203 2.20 19.83 -15.73
CA ALA A 203 3.45 20.56 -15.58
C ALA A 203 3.42 21.84 -16.44
N PRO A 204 3.92 22.98 -15.94
CA PRO A 204 4.09 24.16 -16.78
C PRO A 204 5.11 23.85 -17.88
N SER A 205 4.98 24.50 -19.04
CA SER A 205 5.88 24.26 -20.20
C SER A 205 7.36 24.58 -19.93
N THR A 206 7.65 25.29 -18.84
CA THR A 206 9.01 25.60 -18.37
C THR A 206 9.60 24.55 -17.44
N PHE A 207 8.80 23.60 -16.94
CA PHE A 207 9.27 22.56 -16.04
C PHE A 207 9.88 21.40 -16.83
N SER A 208 10.97 20.85 -16.30
CA SER A 208 11.60 19.63 -16.82
C SER A 208 11.91 18.72 -15.65
N PHE A 209 11.45 17.47 -15.72
CA PHE A 209 11.70 16.49 -14.67
C PHE A 209 13.21 16.22 -14.57
N PRO A 210 13.79 16.23 -13.35
CA PRO A 210 15.22 16.03 -13.19
C PRO A 210 15.63 14.63 -13.67
N LYS A 211 16.68 14.57 -14.48
CA LYS A 211 17.30 13.29 -14.87
C LYS A 211 18.08 12.73 -13.69
N LEU A 212 17.53 11.72 -13.02
CA LEU A 212 18.20 11.04 -11.93
C LEU A 212 19.33 10.14 -12.47
N THR A 213 20.48 10.18 -11.82
CA THR A 213 21.58 9.24 -12.08
C THR A 213 21.52 8.14 -11.04
N LEU A 214 21.49 6.88 -11.47
CA LEU A 214 21.58 5.76 -10.54
C LEU A 214 22.95 5.79 -9.85
N PRO A 215 23.03 5.47 -8.54
CA PRO A 215 24.30 5.31 -7.87
C PRO A 215 25.17 4.32 -8.66
N SER A 216 26.40 4.71 -8.96
CA SER A 216 27.36 3.79 -9.57
C SER A 216 27.70 2.73 -8.52
N ASN A 217 27.37 1.46 -8.77
CA ASN A 217 27.87 0.37 -7.94
C ASN A 217 29.40 0.39 -7.99
N SER A 218 30.04 0.85 -6.92
CA SER A 218 31.51 0.87 -6.76
C SER A 218 32.14 -0.53 -6.69
N SER A 219 31.38 -1.58 -6.99
CA SER A 219 31.79 -2.99 -7.03
C SER A 219 31.72 -3.54 -8.45
N LYS A 220 32.38 -2.87 -9.39
CA LYS A 220 32.99 -3.51 -10.57
C LYS A 220 34.45 -3.12 -10.66
N SER A 221 35.25 -3.65 -9.73
CA SER A 221 36.63 -3.96 -10.07
C SER A 221 36.60 -5.24 -10.90
N SER A 222 36.71 -5.09 -12.22
CA SER A 222 37.18 -6.13 -13.12
C SER A 222 37.63 -5.42 -14.38
N ASP A 223 38.95 -5.38 -14.54
CA ASP A 223 39.65 -5.20 -15.80
C ASP A 223 38.90 -5.92 -16.94
N SER A 224 38.62 -5.21 -18.03
CA SER A 224 38.75 -5.83 -19.35
C SER A 224 39.16 -4.78 -20.35
N THR A 225 40.44 -4.84 -20.68
CA THR A 225 41.08 -4.13 -21.78
C THR A 225 40.36 -4.45 -23.10
N THR A 226 40.25 -3.43 -23.92
CA THR A 226 39.76 -3.37 -25.29
C THR A 226 40.25 -4.47 -26.25
N THR A 227 39.37 -4.95 -27.12
CA THR A 227 39.49 -5.28 -28.57
C THR A 227 38.25 -6.10 -28.96
N GLY A 228 37.51 -5.98 -30.05
CA GLY A 228 37.49 -5.19 -31.29
C GLY A 228 36.61 -5.97 -32.30
N SER A 229 35.79 -5.27 -33.10
CA SER A 229 35.04 -5.74 -34.30
C SER A 229 33.86 -6.71 -34.10
N SER A 230 32.77 -6.74 -34.88
CA SER A 230 32.14 -5.92 -35.93
C SER A 230 30.72 -6.48 -36.19
N ASP A 231 29.86 -5.67 -36.83
CA ASP A 231 28.69 -6.01 -37.66
C ASP A 231 27.37 -6.52 -37.03
N SER A 232 26.37 -5.62 -37.06
CA SER A 232 24.92 -5.90 -37.17
C SER A 232 24.57 -6.40 -38.59
N PRO A 233 23.31 -6.74 -38.94
CA PRO A 233 22.09 -6.95 -38.13
C PRO A 233 21.42 -8.31 -38.46
N MET A 234 20.30 -8.66 -37.80
CA MET A 234 19.05 -9.09 -38.48
C MET A 234 18.03 -9.70 -37.50
N SER A 235 16.82 -9.15 -37.61
CA SER A 235 15.51 -9.79 -37.51
C SER A 235 15.11 -10.53 -36.23
N ALA A 236 14.21 -9.87 -35.51
CA ALA A 236 13.24 -10.50 -34.65
C ALA A 236 12.32 -11.43 -35.47
N THR A 237 12.09 -12.64 -34.97
CA THR A 237 10.93 -13.44 -35.38
C THR A 237 10.35 -14.11 -34.15
N MET A 238 9.07 -13.81 -33.91
CA MET A 238 8.22 -14.41 -32.90
C MET A 238 8.05 -15.91 -33.13
N THR A 239 8.04 -16.72 -32.08
CA THR A 239 7.28 -17.97 -32.08
C THR A 239 6.84 -18.33 -30.66
N SER A 240 5.52 -18.35 -30.47
CA SER A 240 4.84 -18.93 -29.31
C SER A 240 5.15 -20.42 -29.16
N ALA A 241 5.24 -20.90 -27.92
CA ALA A 241 5.00 -22.30 -27.60
C ALA A 241 4.37 -22.43 -26.21
N VAL A 242 3.52 -23.44 -26.11
CA VAL A 242 2.43 -23.68 -25.16
C VAL A 242 2.85 -24.76 -24.16
N VAL A 243 2.48 -24.54 -22.88
CA VAL A 243 2.16 -25.49 -21.78
C VAL A 243 3.16 -26.59 -21.38
N ALA A 244 3.44 -26.64 -20.07
CA ALA A 244 3.45 -27.90 -19.31
C ALA A 244 2.93 -27.67 -17.88
N LEU A 245 1.79 -28.29 -17.56
CA LEU A 245 1.24 -28.51 -16.22
C LEU A 245 2.21 -29.38 -15.40
N VAL A 246 2.40 -29.05 -14.12
CA VAL A 246 2.88 -30.01 -13.12
C VAL A 246 1.89 -30.05 -11.97
N THR A 247 1.15 -31.15 -11.91
CA THR A 247 0.29 -31.56 -10.79
C THR A 247 1.14 -32.11 -9.65
N LEU A 248 0.90 -31.65 -8.42
CA LEU A 248 1.40 -32.27 -7.20
C LEU A 248 0.20 -32.68 -6.35
N VAL A 249 0.01 -34.00 -6.25
CA VAL A 249 -0.90 -34.67 -5.33
C VAL A 249 -0.10 -35.02 -4.08
N ALA A 250 -0.57 -34.59 -2.91
CA ALA A 250 -0.13 -35.14 -1.63
C ALA A 250 -1.39 -35.50 -0.84
N GLY A 251 -1.55 -36.81 -0.62
CA GLY A 251 -2.71 -37.42 -0.02
C GLY A 251 -2.73 -37.35 1.50
N SER A 252 -3.96 -37.50 2.01
CA SER A 252 -4.34 -37.67 3.40
C SER A 252 -3.70 -38.90 4.04
N LEU A 253 -3.35 -38.79 5.33
CA LEU A 253 -3.36 -39.89 6.27
C LEU A 253 -3.47 -39.33 7.70
N LEU A 254 -4.65 -39.57 8.28
CA LEU A 254 -5.07 -39.47 9.69
C LEU A 254 -5.13 -38.08 10.35
#